data_AF-A0A8J8DVX4-F1
#
_entry.id   AF-A0A8J8DVX4-F1
#
_cell.length_a   1.000
_cell.length_b   1.000
_cell.length_c   1.000
_cell.angle_alpha   90.00
_cell.angle_beta   90.00
_cell.angle_gamma   90.00
#
_symmetry.space_group_name_H-M   'P 1'
#
loop_
_entity.id
_entity.type
_entity.pdbx_description
1 polymer ?
#
loop_
_entity_poly.entity_id
_entity_poly.type
_entity_poly.pdbx_seq_one_letter_code
_entity_poly.pdbx_strand_id
1 'polypeptide(L)'
;MVTLVFVLTQPGAIAFANWDAPYGFYKDLATWMEASFGGLLVVLVLGLHRWRKGNLNPIHPAVTVILLGAVGYIGLTADNIAFSEMGITHSFPEFVVGSILALILAVMSTPISIPHAITGELYYPYDRPLVIAWLVMMVATLLLGAAYLKERRREELTESEGRGPSVSSSEPRGP
;
A
#
# COMPACT_ATOMS: atom_id res chain seq x y z
N MET A 1 2.38 -6.11 -1.42
CA MET A 1 2.49 -5.16 -0.29
C MET A 1 2.33 -3.72 -0.74
N VAL A 2 2.99 -3.29 -1.83
CA VAL A 2 2.89 -1.90 -2.31
C VAL A 2 1.45 -1.46 -2.61
N THR A 3 0.67 -2.24 -3.37
CA THR A 3 -0.73 -1.88 -3.69
C THR A 3 -1.63 -1.83 -2.47
N LEU A 4 -1.34 -2.67 -1.46
CA LEU A 4 -2.09 -2.74 -0.21
C LEU A 4 -1.97 -1.44 0.59
N VAL A 5 -0.84 -0.72 0.50
CA VAL A 5 -0.66 0.58 1.17
C VAL A 5 -1.78 1.53 0.77
N PHE A 6 -1.99 1.72 -0.53
CA PHE A 6 -3.04 2.60 -1.06
C PHE A 6 -4.45 2.20 -0.63
N VAL A 7 -4.71 0.90 -0.55
CA VAL A 7 -6.01 0.37 -0.11
C VAL A 7 -6.26 0.67 1.36
N LEU A 8 -5.25 0.48 2.21
CA LEU A 8 -5.39 0.62 3.66
C LEU A 8 -5.39 2.09 4.12
N THR A 9 -4.70 2.97 3.39
CA THR A 9 -4.60 4.39 3.76
C THR A 9 -5.79 5.20 3.30
N GLN A 10 -6.46 4.86 2.20
CA GLN A 10 -7.47 5.73 1.59
C GLN A 10 -8.65 6.06 2.53
N PRO A 11 -9.35 5.08 3.14
CA PRO A 11 -10.52 5.42 3.96
C PRO A 11 -10.17 6.28 5.15
N GLY A 12 -9.05 5.96 5.81
CA GLY A 12 -8.55 6.73 6.94
C GLY A 12 -8.11 8.15 6.56
N ALA A 13 -7.42 8.28 5.43
CA ALA A 13 -6.95 9.56 4.91
C ALA A 13 -8.12 10.50 4.57
N ILE A 14 -9.16 9.99 3.90
CA ILE A 14 -10.35 10.78 3.54
C ILE A 14 -11.15 11.18 4.79
N ALA A 15 -11.27 10.27 5.76
CA ALA A 15 -11.95 10.56 7.03
C ALA A 15 -11.26 11.67 7.82
N PHE A 16 -9.92 11.64 7.90
CA PHE A 16 -9.15 12.67 8.58
C PHE A 16 -9.13 13.99 7.79
N ALA A 17 -8.97 13.95 6.46
CA ALA A 17 -8.96 15.14 5.61
C ALA A 17 -10.24 15.99 5.76
N ASN A 18 -11.36 15.32 6.03
CA ASN A 18 -12.69 15.91 6.18
C ASN A 18 -13.21 15.89 7.62
N TRP A 19 -12.34 15.71 8.62
CA TRP A 19 -12.75 15.63 10.03
C TRP A 19 -13.50 16.88 10.50
N ASP A 20 -13.08 18.05 10.03
CA ASP A 20 -13.61 19.36 10.40
C ASP A 20 -14.56 19.95 9.35
N ALA A 21 -14.27 19.83 8.06
CA ALA A 21 -15.14 20.27 6.97
C ALA A 21 -14.75 19.61 5.63
N PRO A 22 -15.63 19.62 4.60
CA PRO A 22 -15.26 19.27 3.24
C PRO A 22 -14.41 20.36 2.58
N TYR A 23 -13.19 20.02 2.17
CA TYR A 23 -12.26 20.97 1.54
C TYR A 23 -11.98 20.68 0.06
N GLY A 24 -12.73 19.74 -0.53
CA GLY A 24 -12.65 19.46 -1.94
C GLY A 24 -11.60 18.43 -2.33
N PHE A 25 -11.68 18.05 -3.60
CA PHE A 25 -10.95 16.92 -4.19
C PHE A 25 -9.42 16.97 -3.99
N TYR A 26 -8.81 18.16 -4.13
CA TYR A 26 -7.34 18.25 -4.06
C TYR A 26 -6.79 18.02 -2.65
N LYS A 27 -7.50 18.46 -1.59
CA LYS A 27 -7.10 18.14 -0.22
C LYS A 27 -7.20 16.64 0.03
N ASP A 28 -8.29 16.02 -0.40
CA ASP A 28 -8.54 14.59 -0.22
C ASP A 28 -7.54 13.73 -0.99
N LEU A 29 -7.21 14.12 -2.22
CA LEU A 29 -6.14 13.51 -3.01
C LEU A 29 -4.77 13.70 -2.33
N ALA A 30 -4.45 14.92 -1.89
CA ALA A 30 -3.19 15.23 -1.23
C ALA A 30 -3.00 14.39 0.02
N THR A 31 -4.00 14.35 0.91
CA THR A 31 -3.94 13.58 2.16
C THR A 31 -3.81 12.08 1.90
N TRP A 32 -4.51 11.54 0.89
CA TRP A 32 -4.35 10.13 0.52
C TRP A 32 -2.96 9.81 -0.03
N MET A 33 -2.42 10.67 -0.91
CA MET A 33 -1.07 10.48 -1.45
C MET A 33 -0.01 10.64 -0.37
N GLU A 34 -0.17 11.61 0.52
CA GLU A 34 0.73 11.85 1.64
C GLU A 34 0.75 10.66 2.61
N ALA A 35 -0.42 10.15 3.03
CA ALA A 35 -0.49 8.94 3.86
C ALA A 35 0.10 7.70 3.13
N SER A 36 -0.16 7.57 1.83
CA SER A 36 0.37 6.48 1.02
C SER A 36 1.89 6.57 0.86
N PHE A 37 2.44 7.78 0.72
CA PHE A 37 3.89 8.01 0.67
C PHE A 37 4.55 7.56 1.97
N GLY A 38 3.98 7.93 3.13
CA GLY A 38 4.46 7.45 4.43
C GLY A 38 4.45 5.92 4.52
N GLY A 39 3.37 5.28 4.05
CA GLY A 39 3.27 3.82 4.01
C GLY A 39 4.29 3.17 3.07
N LEU A 40 4.57 3.79 1.92
CA LEU A 40 5.58 3.33 0.98
C LEU A 40 7.01 3.49 1.53
N LEU A 41 7.29 4.51 2.35
CA LEU A 41 8.56 4.63 3.05
C LEU A 41 8.79 3.43 3.99
N VAL A 42 7.76 3.03 4.74
CA VAL A 42 7.81 1.83 5.60
C VAL A 42 8.07 0.58 4.76
N VAL A 43 7.35 0.42 3.63
CA VAL A 43 7.55 -0.71 2.70
C VAL A 43 8.96 -0.70 2.13
N LEU A 44 9.52 0.46 1.78
CA LEU A 44 10.88 0.58 1.25
C LEU A 44 11.92 0.16 2.29
N VAL A 45 11.81 0.63 3.53
CA VAL A 45 12.74 0.26 4.62
C VAL A 45 12.72 -1.26 4.83
N LEU A 46 11.54 -1.86 4.90
CA LEU A 46 11.39 -3.32 5.04
C LEU A 46 11.91 -4.07 3.80
N GLY A 47 11.65 -3.56 2.61
CA GLY A 47 12.10 -4.11 1.34
C GLY A 47 13.63 -4.11 1.22
N LEU A 48 14.28 -3.00 1.55
CA LEU A 48 15.74 -2.87 1.57
C LEU A 48 16.37 -3.81 2.61
N HIS A 49 15.76 -3.93 3.80
CA HIS A 49 16.24 -4.85 4.83
C HIS A 49 16.19 -6.32 4.36
N ARG A 50 15.10 -6.72 3.69
CA ARG A 50 14.94 -8.09 3.15
C ARG A 50 15.83 -8.35 1.94
N TRP A 51 16.01 -7.36 1.07
CA TRP A 51 16.90 -7.46 -0.08
C TRP A 51 18.36 -7.64 0.37
N ARG A 52 18.84 -6.86 1.34
CA ARG A 52 20.19 -7.02 1.91
C ARG A 52 20.44 -8.40 2.52
N LYS A 53 19.39 -9.08 2.97
CA LYS A 53 19.44 -10.46 3.48
C LYS A 53 19.35 -11.53 2.39
N GLY A 54 19.25 -11.14 1.11
CA GLY A 54 19.12 -12.07 -0.02
C GLY A 54 17.70 -12.63 -0.21
N ASN A 55 16.71 -12.17 0.57
CA ASN A 55 15.36 -12.73 0.60
C ASN A 55 14.38 -12.04 -0.36
N LEU A 56 14.85 -11.08 -1.16
CA LEU A 56 13.99 -10.27 -2.03
C LEU A 56 14.74 -9.87 -3.29
N ASN A 57 14.08 -9.99 -4.43
CA ASN A 57 14.62 -9.51 -5.71
C ASN A 57 14.75 -7.97 -5.69
N PRO A 58 15.86 -7.38 -6.21
CA PRO A 58 16.05 -5.93 -6.27
C PRO A 58 14.97 -5.16 -7.05
N ILE A 59 14.18 -5.82 -7.90
CA ILE A 59 13.04 -5.21 -8.59
C ILE A 59 12.02 -4.63 -7.60
N HIS A 60 11.79 -5.28 -6.45
CA HIS A 60 10.80 -4.82 -5.48
C HIS A 60 11.13 -3.46 -4.84
N PRO A 61 12.33 -3.22 -4.27
CA PRO A 61 12.69 -1.90 -3.80
C PRO A 61 12.77 -0.87 -4.94
N ALA A 62 13.21 -1.26 -6.15
CA ALA A 62 13.25 -0.35 -7.29
C ALA A 62 11.85 0.16 -7.68
N VAL A 63 10.86 -0.73 -7.80
CA VAL A 63 9.45 -0.35 -8.05
C VAL A 63 8.91 0.53 -6.93
N THR A 64 9.28 0.25 -5.68
CA THR A 64 8.85 1.08 -4.53
C THR A 64 9.39 2.51 -4.63
N VAL A 65 10.65 2.68 -5.05
CA VAL A 65 11.25 4.02 -5.26
C VAL A 65 10.57 4.78 -6.39
N ILE A 66 10.26 4.11 -7.51
CA ILE A 66 9.53 4.74 -8.63
C ILE A 66 8.16 5.23 -8.16
N LEU A 67 7.45 4.40 -7.38
CA LEU A 67 6.14 4.76 -6.84
C LEU A 67 6.22 5.87 -5.82
N LEU A 68 7.25 5.91 -4.97
CA LEU A 68 7.49 7.06 -4.08
C LEU A 68 7.64 8.36 -4.88
N GLY A 69 8.40 8.34 -5.98
CA GLY A 69 8.53 9.52 -6.85
C GLY A 69 7.19 9.98 -7.43
N ALA A 70 6.40 9.06 -7.96
CA ALA A 70 5.09 9.37 -8.53
C ALA A 70 4.09 9.88 -7.47
N VAL A 71 3.97 9.18 -6.35
CA VAL A 71 3.05 9.54 -5.24
C VAL A 71 3.48 10.85 -4.61
N GLY A 72 4.78 11.06 -4.38
CA GLY A 72 5.31 12.29 -3.82
C GLY A 72 5.05 13.48 -4.75
N TYR A 73 5.24 13.31 -6.06
CA TYR A 73 4.94 14.36 -7.04
C TYR A 73 3.44 14.70 -7.08
N ILE A 74 2.56 13.70 -7.18
CA ILE A 74 1.11 13.90 -7.22
C ILE A 74 0.61 14.52 -5.91
N GLY A 75 1.05 13.99 -4.77
CA GLY A 75 0.67 14.47 -3.45
C GLY A 75 1.08 15.91 -3.21
N LEU A 76 2.36 16.24 -3.44
CA LEU A 76 2.86 17.60 -3.27
C LEU A 76 2.19 18.60 -4.23
N THR A 77 1.88 18.17 -5.46
CA THR A 77 1.18 19.03 -6.42
C THR A 77 -0.25 19.29 -5.97
N ALA A 78 -0.98 18.24 -5.56
CA ALA A 78 -2.34 18.36 -5.08
C ALA A 78 -2.43 19.22 -3.80
N ASP A 79 -1.46 19.05 -2.90
CA ASP A 79 -1.35 19.80 -1.66
C ASP A 79 -1.14 21.30 -1.92
N ASN A 80 -0.17 21.64 -2.78
CA ASN A 80 0.05 23.04 -3.18
C ASN A 80 -1.17 23.64 -3.90
N ILE A 81 -1.93 22.86 -4.68
CA ILE A 81 -3.18 23.33 -5.29
C ILE A 81 -4.23 23.60 -4.20
N ALA A 82 -4.41 22.68 -3.26
CA ALA A 82 -5.40 22.78 -2.19
C ALA A 82 -5.18 24.01 -1.30
N PHE A 83 -3.92 24.40 -1.07
CA PHE A 83 -3.56 25.53 -0.22
C PHE A 83 -3.15 26.80 -0.99
N SER A 84 -3.20 26.78 -2.32
CA SER A 84 -2.81 27.91 -3.17
C SER A 84 -3.59 29.19 -2.90
N GLU A 85 -4.90 29.08 -2.62
CA GLU A 85 -5.78 30.21 -2.30
C GLU A 85 -5.40 30.88 -0.98
N MET A 86 -4.74 30.15 -0.07
CA MET A 86 -4.24 30.67 1.20
C MET A 86 -2.83 31.26 1.08
N GLY A 87 -2.22 31.21 -0.11
CA GLY A 87 -0.84 31.64 -0.33
C GLY A 87 0.20 30.76 0.36
N ILE A 88 -0.18 29.53 0.74
CA ILE A 88 0.70 28.56 1.39
C ILE A 88 1.25 27.60 0.34
N THR A 89 2.57 27.43 0.33
CA THR A 89 3.25 26.42 -0.48
C THR A 89 4.08 25.54 0.41
N HIS A 90 3.93 24.23 0.26
CA HIS A 90 4.72 23.27 1.00
C HIS A 90 5.90 22.78 0.17
N SER A 91 7.03 22.62 0.85
CA SER A 91 8.25 22.06 0.31
C SER A 91 8.25 20.54 0.41
N PHE A 92 9.06 19.87 -0.41
CA PHE A 92 9.18 18.41 -0.36
C PHE A 92 9.60 17.87 1.03
N PRO A 93 10.54 18.48 1.77
CA PRO A 93 10.86 18.03 3.13
C PRO A 93 9.67 18.11 4.09
N GLU A 94 8.85 19.15 4.00
CA GLU A 94 7.62 19.28 4.81
C GLU A 94 6.63 18.17 4.48
N PHE A 95 6.43 17.89 3.19
CA PHE A 95 5.61 16.78 2.72
C PHE A 95 6.12 15.42 3.23
N VAL A 96 7.44 15.21 3.29
CA VAL A 96 8.00 13.97 3.84
C VAL A 96 7.68 13.83 5.34
N VAL A 97 7.80 14.90 6.12
CA VAL A 97 7.45 14.87 7.56
C VAL A 97 5.94 14.68 7.74
N GLY A 98 5.14 15.43 6.98
CA GLY A 98 3.69 15.32 6.98
C GLY A 98 3.20 13.93 6.58
N SER A 99 3.87 13.25 5.65
CA SER A 99 3.55 11.87 5.23
C SER A 99 3.54 10.84 6.35
N ILE A 100 4.42 11.01 7.35
CA ILE A 100 4.46 10.12 8.51
C ILE A 100 3.27 10.40 9.43
N LEU A 101 2.95 11.67 9.66
CA LEU A 101 1.79 12.07 10.45
C LEU A 101 0.49 11.66 9.78
N ALA A 102 0.34 11.93 8.49
CA ALA A 102 -0.81 11.53 7.67
C ALA A 102 -0.99 10.01 7.66
N LEU A 103 0.09 9.23 7.56
CA LEU A 103 0.01 7.78 7.69
C LEU A 103 -0.56 7.36 9.04
N ILE A 104 -0.05 7.92 10.14
CA ILE A 104 -0.51 7.58 11.49
C ILE A 104 -1.99 7.91 11.64
N LEU A 105 -2.40 9.13 11.26
CA LEU A 105 -3.78 9.58 11.35
C LEU A 105 -4.72 8.77 10.45
N ALA A 106 -4.27 8.44 9.24
CA ALA A 106 -5.02 7.56 8.34
C ALA A 106 -5.22 6.18 8.99
N VAL A 107 -4.16 5.53 9.46
CA VAL A 107 -4.25 4.21 10.10
C VAL A 107 -5.15 4.23 11.35
N MET A 108 -5.07 5.28 12.16
CA MET A 108 -5.93 5.44 13.33
C MET A 108 -7.41 5.62 12.95
N SER A 109 -7.69 6.30 11.84
CA SER A 109 -9.04 6.59 11.37
C SER A 109 -9.66 5.43 10.57
N THR A 110 -8.84 4.58 9.95
CA THR A 110 -9.27 3.47 9.08
C THR A 110 -10.34 2.55 9.71
N PRO A 111 -10.24 2.09 10.98
CA PRO A 111 -11.24 1.18 11.55
C PRO A 111 -12.66 1.76 11.58
N ILE A 112 -12.78 3.07 11.82
CA ILE A 112 -14.07 3.77 11.92
C ILE A 112 -14.55 4.17 10.52
N SER A 113 -13.64 4.44 9.59
CA SER A 113 -14.00 4.90 8.25
C SER A 113 -14.35 3.78 7.27
N ILE A 114 -13.89 2.54 7.50
CA ILE A 114 -14.23 1.39 6.62
C ILE A 114 -15.75 1.20 6.44
N PRO A 115 -16.58 1.15 7.51
CA PRO A 115 -18.03 1.01 7.34
C PRO A 115 -18.64 2.13 6.48
N HIS A 116 -18.23 3.38 6.73
CA HIS A 116 -18.70 4.55 5.99
C HIS A 116 -18.20 4.57 4.54
N ALA A 117 -17.01 4.05 4.28
CA ALA A 117 -16.48 3.88 2.92
C ALA A 117 -17.32 2.86 2.12
N ILE A 118 -17.79 1.80 2.77
CA ILE A 118 -18.60 0.76 2.15
C ILE A 118 -20.03 1.26 1.87
N THR A 119 -20.62 2.04 2.76
CA THR A 119 -21.94 2.66 2.55
C THR A 119 -21.89 3.84 1.56
N GLY A 120 -20.70 4.36 1.28
CA GLY A 120 -20.48 5.53 0.43
C GLY A 120 -20.64 6.85 1.16
N GLU A 121 -21.03 6.85 2.44
CA GLU A 121 -21.24 8.04 3.27
C GLU A 121 -19.94 8.79 3.58
N LEU A 122 -18.80 8.12 3.46
CA LEU A 122 -17.49 8.74 3.65
C LEU A 122 -17.14 9.76 2.55
N TYR A 123 -17.73 9.65 1.37
CA TYR A 123 -17.27 10.33 0.17
C TYR A 123 -18.26 11.40 -0.30
N TYR A 124 -17.71 12.54 -0.69
CA TYR A 124 -18.47 13.60 -1.34
C TYR A 124 -18.60 13.33 -2.86
N PRO A 125 -19.53 14.01 -3.57
CA PRO A 125 -19.69 13.82 -5.01
C PRO A 125 -18.42 14.05 -5.84
N TYR A 126 -17.51 14.91 -5.37
CA TYR A 126 -16.24 15.18 -6.03
C TYR A 126 -15.19 14.06 -5.82
N ASP A 127 -15.39 13.16 -4.86
CA ASP A 127 -14.46 12.06 -4.54
C ASP A 127 -14.65 10.82 -5.41
N ARG A 128 -15.65 10.82 -6.30
CA ARG A 128 -15.91 9.69 -7.21
C ARG A 128 -14.65 9.18 -7.92
N PRO A 129 -13.74 10.03 -8.44
CA PRO A 129 -12.50 9.53 -9.03
C PRO A 129 -11.60 8.81 -8.03
N LEU A 130 -11.53 9.28 -6.78
CA LEU A 130 -10.75 8.64 -5.70
C LEU A 130 -11.34 7.28 -5.30
N VAL A 131 -12.67 7.19 -5.24
CA VAL A 131 -13.38 5.92 -4.96
C VAL A 131 -13.11 4.91 -6.06
N ILE A 132 -13.20 5.32 -7.33
CA ILE A 132 -12.92 4.44 -8.47
C ILE A 132 -11.46 3.95 -8.42
N ALA A 133 -10.52 4.85 -8.19
CA ALA A 133 -9.10 4.49 -8.07
C ALA A 133 -8.87 3.50 -6.90
N TRP A 134 -9.52 3.73 -5.76
CA TRP A 134 -9.42 2.84 -4.60
C TRP A 134 -9.98 1.44 -4.88
N LEU A 135 -11.14 1.34 -5.53
CA LEU A 135 -11.72 0.05 -5.95
C LEU A 135 -10.83 -0.69 -6.94
N VAL A 136 -10.23 0.01 -7.91
CA VAL A 136 -9.25 -0.58 -8.84
C VAL A 136 -8.04 -1.13 -8.07
N MET A 137 -7.54 -0.38 -7.08
CA MET A 137 -6.42 -0.82 -6.24
C MET A 137 -6.77 -2.01 -5.34
N MET A 138 -8.03 -2.11 -4.88
CA MET A 138 -8.52 -3.30 -4.19
C MET A 138 -8.50 -4.52 -5.09
N VAL A 139 -9.10 -4.42 -6.27
CA VAL A 139 -9.14 -5.53 -7.24
C VAL A 139 -7.73 -5.97 -7.60
N ALA A 140 -6.82 -5.01 -7.89
CA ALA A 140 -5.42 -5.32 -8.15
C ALA A 140 -4.75 -6.03 -6.97
N THR A 141 -4.99 -5.58 -5.74
CA THR A 141 -4.46 -6.20 -4.52
C THR A 141 -4.98 -7.62 -4.32
N LEU A 142 -6.27 -7.86 -4.55
CA LEU A 142 -6.88 -9.18 -4.47
C LEU A 142 -6.33 -10.13 -5.52
N LEU A 143 -6.18 -9.68 -6.77
CA LEU A 143 -5.61 -10.47 -7.86
C LEU A 143 -4.15 -10.83 -7.59
N LEU A 144 -3.33 -9.86 -7.17
CA LEU A 144 -1.94 -10.10 -6.80
C LEU A 144 -1.83 -11.04 -5.59
N GLY A 145 -2.71 -10.89 -4.60
CA GLY A 145 -2.79 -11.78 -3.44
C GLY A 145 -3.16 -13.21 -3.83
N ALA A 146 -4.16 -13.38 -4.70
CA ALA A 146 -4.58 -14.68 -5.20
C ALA A 146 -3.48 -15.36 -6.03
N ALA A 147 -2.81 -14.60 -6.90
CA ALA A 147 -1.67 -15.10 -7.67
C ALA A 147 -0.51 -15.55 -6.76
N TYR A 148 -0.19 -14.76 -5.72
CA TYR A 148 0.81 -15.11 -4.73
C TYR A 148 0.47 -16.40 -3.96
N LEU A 149 -0.78 -16.54 -3.50
CA LEU A 149 -1.24 -17.74 -2.82
C LEU A 149 -1.23 -18.98 -3.73
N LYS A 150 -1.55 -18.80 -5.01
CA LYS A 150 -1.51 -19.89 -6.00
C LYS A 150 -0.07 -20.36 -6.24
N GLU A 151 0.87 -19.45 -6.40
CA GLU A 151 2.28 -19.83 -6.61
C GLU A 151 2.85 -20.51 -5.37
N ARG A 152 2.59 -19.97 -4.18
CA ARG A 152 3.03 -20.57 -2.92
C ARG A 152 2.50 -22.00 -2.73
N ARG A 153 1.22 -22.26 -3.05
CA ARG A 153 0.67 -23.62 -3.00
C ARG A 153 1.34 -24.57 -4.01
N ARG A 154 1.75 -24.06 -5.17
CA ARG A 154 2.45 -24.84 -6.20
C ARG A 154 3.86 -25.22 -5.75
N GLU A 155 4.58 -24.31 -5.11
CA GLU A 155 5.88 -24.58 -4.49
C GLU A 155 5.76 -25.65 -3.39
N GLU A 156 4.78 -25.52 -2.48
CA GLU A 156 4.52 -26.49 -1.39
C GLU A 156 4.20 -27.91 -1.93
N LEU A 157 3.43 -28.02 -3.03
CA LEU A 157 3.14 -29.31 -3.68
C LEU A 157 4.38 -29.93 -4.34
N THR A 158 5.23 -29.11 -4.96
CA THR A 158 6.45 -29.57 -5.64
C THR A 158 7.51 -30.05 -4.64
N GLU A 159 7.65 -29.39 -3.49
CA GLU A 159 8.51 -29.84 -2.40
C GLU A 159 8.02 -31.16 -1.77
N SER A 160 6.71 -31.37 -1.69
CA SER A 160 6.13 -32.61 -1.16
C SER A 160 6.34 -33.82 -2.09
N GLU A 161 6.33 -33.64 -3.42
CA GLU A 161 6.62 -34.71 -4.38
C GLU A 161 8.12 -35.08 -4.42
N GLY A 162 9.01 -34.13 -4.17
CA GLY A 162 10.46 -34.39 -4.07
C GLY A 162 10.88 -35.23 -2.84
N ARG A 163 9.96 -35.44 -1.89
CA ARG A 163 10.13 -36.27 -0.69
C ARG A 163 9.47 -37.65 -0.80
N GLY A 164 9.30 -38.16 -2.03
CA GLY A 164 8.87 -39.55 -2.26
C GLY A 164 9.76 -40.56 -1.51
N PRO A 165 9.20 -41.69 -1.03
CA PRO A 165 9.87 -42.57 -0.08
C PRO A 165 11.16 -43.12 -0.67
N SER A 166 12.29 -42.83 -0.01
CA SER A 166 13.53 -43.56 -0.20
C SER A 166 13.25 -45.04 0.08
N VAL A 167 13.12 -45.83 -0.98
CA VAL A 167 13.02 -47.29 -0.91
C VAL A 167 14.29 -47.78 -0.23
N SER A 168 14.19 -48.04 1.06
CA SER A 168 15.17 -48.77 1.86
C SER A 168 15.12 -50.23 1.43
N SER A 169 15.78 -50.58 0.32
CA SER A 169 16.10 -51.96 0.00
C SER A 169 17.35 -52.37 0.78
N SER A 170 17.19 -52.66 2.07
CA SER A 170 18.16 -53.42 2.85
C SER A 170 18.06 -54.88 2.43
N GLU A 171 18.93 -55.33 1.52
CA GLU A 171 19.15 -56.76 1.30
C GLU A 171 19.87 -57.36 2.52
N PRO A 172 19.41 -58.50 3.05
CA PRO A 172 20.12 -59.21 4.11
C PRO A 172 21.28 -60.02 3.51
N ARG A 173 22.50 -59.78 4.02
CA ARG A 173 23.64 -60.67 3.77
C ARG A 173 23.39 -62.00 4.50
N GLY A 174 23.22 -63.06 3.73
CA GLY A 174 23.27 -64.45 4.20
C GLY A 174 24.71 -64.93 4.44
N PRO A 175 24.85 -66.03 5.20
CA PRO A 175 26.06 -66.46 5.91
C PRO A 175 27.25 -66.88 5.04
#